data_AF-A0A8H6XDM9-F1
#
_entry.id   AF-A0A8H6XDM9-F1
#
_cell.length_a   1.000
_cell.length_b   1.000
_cell.length_c   1.000
_cell.angle_alpha   90.00
_cell.angle_beta   90.00
_cell.angle_gamma   90.00
#
_symmetry.space_group_name_H-M   'P 1'
#
loop_
_entity.id
_entity.type
_entity.pdbx_description
1 polymer ?
#
loop_
_entity_poly.entity_id
_entity_poly.type
_entity_poly.pdbx_seq_one_letter_code
_entity_poly.pdbx_strand_id
1 'polypeptide(L)'
;MLQLSAERRPKLDTVVNTLANAMAATDSILLEPASLYVTTTQLAEAKFHWALIETDSTCSAIRHHWHEKPDKRGLAEGYGFQRVQPKSLTGRVILGYFKIRGYTPPSPGTFAQICEATFDTSYATVPDNRKHGITWCVLLVAGP
;
A
#
# COMPACT_ATOMS: atom_id res chain seq x y z
N MET A 1 31.18 -1.33 58.97
CA MET A 1 30.35 -0.22 58.44
C MET A 1 30.56 -0.20 56.94
N LEU A 2 29.67 -0.83 56.17
CA LEU A 2 29.77 -0.94 54.70
C LEU A 2 28.62 -0.11 54.11
N GLN A 3 28.94 0.96 53.39
CA GLN A 3 27.96 1.72 52.61
C GLN A 3 27.74 1.02 51.25
N LEU A 4 26.52 0.55 51.02
CA LEU A 4 26.07 0.05 49.72
C LEU A 4 25.79 1.25 48.79
N SER A 5 26.57 1.31 47.71
CA SER A 5 26.41 2.26 46.60
C SER A 5 25.08 2.00 45.88
N ALA A 6 24.25 3.04 45.78
CA ALA A 6 23.07 3.05 44.92
C ALA A 6 23.49 3.15 43.44
N GLU A 7 23.52 2.02 42.74
CA GLU A 7 23.66 1.99 41.27
C GLU A 7 22.46 2.69 40.63
N ARG A 8 22.72 3.86 40.04
CA ARG A 8 21.79 4.57 39.17
C ARG A 8 21.55 3.73 37.92
N ARG A 9 20.38 3.10 37.81
CA ARG A 9 19.86 2.64 36.52
C ARG A 9 19.75 3.87 35.60
N PRO A 10 20.46 3.93 34.47
CA PRO A 10 20.14 4.92 33.44
C PRO A 10 18.72 4.61 32.97
N LYS A 11 17.91 5.68 32.95
CA LYS A 11 16.46 5.69 32.82
C LYS A 11 16.00 4.90 31.58
N LEU A 12 15.33 3.77 31.80
CA LEU A 12 14.54 3.08 30.79
C LEU A 12 13.59 4.08 30.08
N ASP A 13 13.07 5.03 30.85
CA ASP A 13 12.21 6.12 30.40
C ASP A 13 12.87 7.04 29.36
N THR A 14 14.19 7.22 29.42
CA THR A 14 14.91 8.04 28.43
C THR A 14 15.05 7.31 27.10
N VAL A 15 15.25 5.99 27.11
CA VAL A 15 15.29 5.18 25.87
C VAL A 15 13.91 5.10 25.23
N VAL A 16 12.87 4.83 26.03
CA VAL A 16 11.48 4.75 25.55
C VAL A 16 11.01 6.10 25.00
N ASN A 17 11.32 7.21 25.68
CA ASN A 17 10.97 8.55 25.19
C ASN A 17 11.79 8.98 23.97
N THR A 18 13.04 8.51 23.81
CA THR A 18 13.84 8.79 22.61
C THR A 18 13.30 8.03 21.41
N LEU A 19 12.82 6.80 21.59
CA LEU A 19 12.17 6.02 20.53
C LEU A 19 10.80 6.63 20.15
N ALA A 20 9.99 7.04 21.13
CA ALA A 20 8.72 7.71 20.87
C ALA A 20 8.90 9.06 20.15
N ASN A 21 9.92 9.85 20.51
CA ASN A 21 10.22 11.13 19.87
C ASN A 21 10.86 10.96 18.48
N ALA A 22 11.58 9.86 18.21
CA ALA A 22 12.07 9.53 16.88
C ALA A 22 10.94 9.08 15.93
N MET A 23 9.89 8.43 16.46
CA MET A 23 8.68 8.10 15.70
C MET A 23 7.78 9.31 15.43
N ALA A 24 7.90 10.38 16.22
CA ALA A 24 7.12 11.60 16.07
C ALA A 24 7.62 12.54 14.95
N ALA A 25 8.73 12.21 14.28
CA ALA A 25 9.37 13.07 13.28
C ALA A 25 9.56 12.40 11.90
N THR A 26 8.69 11.45 11.54
CA THR A 26 8.75 10.80 10.22
C THR A 26 7.41 10.89 9.52
N ASP A 27 7.38 11.53 8.35
CA ASP A 27 6.26 11.51 7.38
C ASP A 27 5.99 10.09 6.80
N SER A 28 6.39 9.04 7.52
CA SER A 28 6.25 7.65 7.13
C SER A 28 5.08 7.01 7.85
N ILE A 29 4.18 6.41 7.09
CA ILE A 29 3.10 5.58 7.61
C ILE A 29 3.64 4.16 7.81
N LEU A 30 3.49 3.62 9.02
CA LEU A 30 3.84 2.24 9.33
C LEU A 30 2.68 1.32 8.94
N LEU A 31 2.96 0.38 8.03
CA LEU A 31 2.03 -0.69 7.69
C LEU A 31 2.36 -1.93 8.54
N GLU A 32 1.34 -2.58 9.06
CA GLU A 32 1.51 -3.84 9.79
C GLU A 32 2.05 -4.96 8.87
N PRO A 33 2.88 -5.89 9.38
CA PRO A 33 3.30 -7.07 8.62
C PRO A 33 2.12 -7.97 8.24
N ALA A 34 2.32 -8.84 7.24
CA ALA A 34 1.38 -9.89 6.84
C ALA A 34 -0.07 -9.38 6.63
N SER A 35 -0.21 -8.18 6.07
CA SER A 35 -1.47 -7.44 5.97
C SER A 35 -1.75 -7.00 4.54
N LEU A 36 -3.02 -6.71 4.27
CA LEU A 36 -3.47 -6.17 2.99
C LEU A 36 -4.14 -4.81 3.20
N TYR A 37 -3.80 -3.86 2.34
CA TYR A 37 -4.38 -2.52 2.33
C TYR A 37 -4.87 -2.14 0.95
N VAL A 38 -5.90 -1.31 0.88
CA VAL A 38 -6.22 -0.51 -0.30
C VAL A 38 -5.53 0.84 -0.13
N THR A 39 -4.72 1.25 -1.11
CA THR A 39 -4.17 2.60 -1.18
C THR A 39 -4.92 3.40 -2.23
N THR A 40 -5.16 4.67 -1.94
CA THR A 40 -5.74 5.63 -2.88
C THR A 40 -4.77 6.77 -3.12
N THR A 41 -4.56 7.13 -4.38
CA THR A 41 -3.59 8.11 -4.81
C THR A 41 -4.28 9.10 -5.75
N GLN A 42 -4.08 10.39 -5.51
CA GLN A 42 -4.49 11.41 -6.46
C GLN A 42 -3.53 11.44 -7.65
N LEU A 43 -4.09 11.36 -8.86
CA LEU A 43 -3.39 11.63 -10.12
C LEU A 43 -3.63 13.09 -10.53
N ALA A 44 -2.96 13.53 -11.59
CA ALA A 44 -3.22 14.85 -12.18
C ALA A 44 -4.70 14.98 -12.63
N GLU A 45 -5.20 16.22 -12.70
CA GLU A 45 -6.49 16.56 -13.34
C GLU A 45 -7.71 15.81 -12.76
N ALA A 46 -7.86 15.79 -11.43
CA ALA A 46 -8.99 15.17 -10.73
C ALA A 46 -9.18 13.66 -11.00
N LYS A 47 -8.14 12.99 -11.49
CA LYS A 47 -8.11 11.52 -11.63
C LYS A 47 -7.62 10.89 -10.33
N PHE A 48 -8.06 9.66 -10.07
CA PHE A 48 -7.65 8.89 -8.90
C PHE A 48 -7.13 7.52 -9.35
N HIS A 49 -6.17 7.00 -8.60
CA HIS A 49 -5.62 5.67 -8.75
C HIS A 49 -5.80 4.92 -7.44
N TRP A 50 -6.17 3.65 -7.51
CA TRP A 50 -6.17 2.78 -6.35
C TRP A 50 -5.27 1.57 -6.60
N ALA A 51 -4.75 1.00 -5.54
CA ALA A 51 -3.93 -0.20 -5.61
C ALA A 51 -4.10 -1.03 -4.34
N LEU A 52 -3.72 -2.30 -4.40
CA LEU A 52 -3.59 -3.14 -3.21
C LEU A 52 -2.14 -3.12 -2.75
N ILE A 53 -1.91 -3.00 -1.45
CA ILE A 53 -0.60 -3.13 -0.83
C ILE A 53 -0.61 -4.39 0.03
N GLU A 54 0.15 -5.39 -0.39
CA GLU A 54 0.43 -6.58 0.42
C GLU A 54 1.74 -6.35 1.18
N THR A 55 1.73 -6.58 2.49
CA THR A 55 2.93 -6.59 3.32
C THR A 55 3.30 -8.01 3.70
N ASP A 56 4.59 -8.35 3.62
CA ASP A 56 5.10 -9.63 4.11
C ASP A 56 5.41 -9.59 5.62
N SER A 57 5.91 -10.71 6.16
CA SER A 57 6.30 -10.82 7.57
C SER A 57 7.51 -9.97 7.96
N THR A 58 8.25 -9.44 6.98
CA THR A 58 9.42 -8.56 7.15
C THR A 58 9.09 -7.08 6.94
N CYS A 59 7.81 -6.73 6.84
CA CYS A 59 7.31 -5.39 6.49
C CYS A 59 7.74 -4.90 5.10
N SER A 60 8.11 -5.80 4.18
CA SER A 60 8.26 -5.43 2.78
C SER A 60 6.88 -5.31 2.15
N ALA A 61 6.64 -4.20 1.46
CA ALA A 61 5.36 -3.94 0.80
C ALA A 61 5.48 -4.15 -0.72
N ILE A 62 4.50 -4.86 -1.30
CA ILE A 62 4.31 -5.00 -2.74
C ILE A 62 3.00 -4.28 -3.10
N ARG A 63 3.06 -3.39 -4.08
CA ARG A 63 1.90 -2.73 -4.67
C ARG A 63 1.43 -3.54 -5.87
N HIS A 64 0.17 -3.91 -5.87
CA HIS A 64 -0.57 -4.57 -6.95
C HIS A 64 -1.55 -3.55 -7.54
N HIS A 65 -1.51 -3.30 -8.84
CA HIS A 65 -2.37 -2.31 -9.46
C HIS A 65 -2.66 -2.62 -10.93
N TRP A 66 -3.78 -2.08 -11.41
CA TRP A 66 -4.17 -2.12 -12.80
C TRP A 66 -3.98 -0.72 -13.37
N HIS A 67 -3.22 -0.62 -14.45
CA HIS A 67 -2.91 0.66 -15.06
C HIS A 67 -2.83 0.51 -16.56
N GLU A 68 -2.92 1.63 -17.27
CA GLU A 68 -2.71 1.67 -18.71
C GLU A 68 -1.28 1.22 -19.03
N LYS A 69 -1.20 0.22 -19.91
CA LYS A 69 0.05 -0.31 -20.48
C LYS A 69 0.03 -0.11 -21.99
N PRO A 70 1.20 0.15 -22.60
CA PRO A 70 1.32 0.09 -24.05
C PRO A 70 0.99 -1.32 -24.56
N ASP A 71 0.10 -1.41 -25.54
CA ASP A 71 -0.24 -2.61 -26.29
C ASP A 71 -0.14 -2.32 -27.81
N LYS A 72 0.00 -3.37 -28.62
CA LYS A 72 0.09 -3.29 -30.09
C LYS A 72 -1.11 -2.57 -30.73
N ARG A 73 -2.25 -2.50 -30.04
CA ARG A 73 -3.50 -1.87 -30.51
C ARG A 73 -3.81 -0.53 -29.82
N GLY A 74 -3.01 -0.07 -28.87
CA GLY A 74 -3.31 1.15 -28.09
C GLY A 74 -2.90 1.04 -26.62
N LEU A 75 -3.62 1.71 -25.72
CA LEU A 75 -3.40 1.67 -24.27
C LEU A 75 -4.41 0.73 -23.61
N ALA A 76 -4.00 -0.51 -23.34
CA ALA A 76 -4.84 -1.47 -22.63
C ALA A 76 -4.61 -1.38 -21.12
N GLU A 77 -5.66 -1.59 -20.32
CA GLU A 77 -5.48 -1.74 -18.88
C GLU A 77 -4.90 -3.13 -18.57
N GLY A 78 -3.84 -3.16 -17.76
CA GLY A 78 -3.17 -4.40 -17.40
C GLY A 78 -2.69 -4.42 -15.96
N TYR A 79 -2.66 -5.61 -15.39
CA TYR A 79 -2.14 -5.86 -14.05
C TYR A 79 -0.62 -5.67 -14.00
N GLY A 80 -0.13 -4.95 -13.01
CA GLY A 80 1.28 -4.84 -12.67
C GLY A 80 1.50 -4.96 -11.16
N PHE A 81 2.74 -5.20 -10.77
CA PHE A 81 3.13 -5.11 -9.37
C PHE A 81 4.54 -4.59 -9.22
N GLN A 82 4.81 -3.96 -8.08
CA GLN A 82 6.12 -3.37 -7.77
C GLN A 82 6.36 -3.34 -6.27
N ARG A 83 7.63 -3.51 -5.87
CA ARG A 83 8.02 -3.30 -4.47
C ARG A 83 7.90 -1.82 -4.11
N VAL A 84 7.24 -1.51 -3.00
CA VAL A 84 7.13 -0.14 -2.48
C VAL A 84 8.42 0.22 -1.76
N GLN A 85 9.01 1.35 -2.14
CA GLN A 85 10.16 1.90 -1.43
C GLN A 85 9.68 2.96 -0.43
N PRO A 86 10.19 2.97 0.82
CA PRO A 86 9.76 3.89 1.89
C PRO A 86 9.87 5.38 1.56
N LYS A 87 10.71 5.75 0.57
CA LYS A 87 10.97 7.14 0.16
C LYS A 87 10.47 7.46 -1.25
N SER A 88 9.57 6.66 -1.79
CA SER A 88 8.97 6.91 -3.09
C SER A 88 8.03 8.13 -3.02
N LEU A 89 8.63 9.33 -2.99
CA LEU A 89 8.01 10.59 -3.42
C LEU A 89 7.82 10.51 -4.94
N THR A 90 7.08 9.50 -5.43
CA THR A 90 6.31 9.73 -6.65
C THR A 90 5.49 10.95 -6.31
N GLY A 91 5.61 12.06 -7.05
CA GLY A 91 4.93 13.34 -6.79
C GLY A 91 3.40 13.26 -6.90
N ARG A 92 2.82 12.21 -6.34
CA ARG A 92 1.44 11.81 -6.28
C ARG A 92 1.09 11.75 -4.80
N VAL A 93 0.00 12.43 -4.45
CA VAL A 93 -0.47 12.50 -3.07
C VAL A 93 -1.20 11.21 -2.76
N ILE A 94 -0.70 10.45 -1.78
CA ILE A 94 -1.44 9.32 -1.23
C ILE A 94 -2.49 9.89 -0.30
N LEU A 95 -3.75 9.60 -0.60
CA LEU A 95 -4.90 10.12 0.16
C LEU A 95 -5.19 9.27 1.39
N GLY A 96 -4.88 7.97 1.32
CA GLY A 96 -5.06 7.08 2.46
C GLY A 96 -4.70 5.63 2.17
N TYR A 97 -4.53 4.89 3.27
CA TYR A 97 -4.39 3.44 3.32
C TYR A 97 -5.54 2.87 4.16
N PHE A 98 -6.27 1.90 3.61
CA PHE A 98 -7.41 1.26 4.25
C PHE A 98 -7.10 -0.22 4.44
N LYS A 99 -6.94 -0.66 5.69
CA LYS A 99 -6.61 -2.05 6.01
C LYS A 99 -7.82 -2.97 5.77
N ILE A 100 -7.61 -4.07 5.06
CA ILE A 100 -8.58 -5.14 4.92
C ILE A 100 -8.51 -6.05 6.15
N ARG A 101 -9.59 -6.08 6.94
CA ARG A 101 -9.68 -6.96 8.11
C ARG A 101 -9.92 -8.41 7.68
N GLY A 102 -9.37 -9.36 8.43
CA GLY A 102 -9.53 -10.80 8.15
C GLY A 102 -8.66 -11.31 6.99
N TYR A 103 -7.82 -10.47 6.39
CA TYR A 103 -6.84 -10.93 5.42
C TYR A 103 -5.90 -11.98 6.05
N THR A 104 -5.81 -13.13 5.42
CA THR A 104 -4.81 -14.15 5.71
C THR A 104 -3.95 -14.29 4.46
N PRO A 105 -2.64 -13.98 4.52
CA PRO A 105 -1.77 -14.09 3.36
C PRO A 105 -1.81 -15.50 2.77
N PRO A 106 -2.04 -15.66 1.46
CA PRO A 106 -1.97 -16.96 0.82
C PRO A 106 -0.51 -17.42 0.68
N SER A 107 -0.29 -18.58 0.08
CA SER A 107 1.07 -19.02 -0.26
C SER A 107 1.80 -17.97 -1.12
N PRO A 108 3.14 -17.84 -0.98
CA PRO A 108 3.91 -16.88 -1.74
C PRO A 108 3.62 -16.94 -3.25
N GLY A 109 3.33 -15.78 -3.85
CA GLY A 109 3.00 -15.65 -5.27
C GLY A 109 1.53 -15.89 -5.62
N THR A 110 0.75 -16.58 -4.78
CA THR A 110 -0.67 -16.84 -5.04
C THR A 110 -1.50 -15.55 -5.08
N PHE A 111 -1.20 -14.58 -4.21
CA PHE A 111 -1.91 -13.30 -4.23
C PHE A 111 -1.70 -12.54 -5.56
N ALA A 112 -0.47 -12.56 -6.08
CA ALA A 112 -0.16 -11.95 -7.38
C ALA A 112 -0.89 -12.67 -8.52
N GLN A 113 -0.98 -14.00 -8.50
CA GLN A 113 -1.73 -14.78 -9.48
C GLN A 113 -3.23 -14.46 -9.44
N ILE A 114 -3.82 -14.32 -8.25
CA ILE A 114 -5.23 -13.90 -8.08
C ILE A 114 -5.44 -12.51 -8.70
N CYS A 115 -4.55 -11.56 -8.42
CA CYS A 115 -4.64 -10.22 -9.00
C CYS A 115 -4.51 -10.25 -10.53
N GLU A 116 -3.55 -11.02 -11.06
CA GLU A 116 -3.35 -11.15 -12.50
C GLU A 116 -4.56 -11.77 -13.20
N ALA A 117 -5.16 -12.80 -12.60
CA ALA A 117 -6.33 -13.51 -13.12
C ALA A 117 -7.67 -12.80 -12.83
N THR A 118 -7.67 -11.63 -12.17
CA THR A 118 -8.92 -10.91 -11.84
C THR A 118 -9.69 -10.50 -13.10
N PHE A 119 -8.99 -10.33 -14.23
CA PHE A 119 -9.60 -10.02 -15.52
C PHE A 119 -9.06 -10.96 -16.60
N ASP A 120 -9.89 -11.94 -16.99
CA ASP A 120 -9.57 -12.90 -18.05
C ASP A 120 -9.34 -12.24 -19.41
N THR A 121 -9.92 -11.06 -19.63
CA THR A 121 -9.80 -10.27 -20.86
C THR A 121 -9.74 -8.78 -20.53
N SER A 122 -9.08 -7.99 -21.38
CA SER A 122 -9.05 -6.53 -21.34
C SER A 122 -9.28 -5.99 -22.74
N TYR A 123 -9.86 -4.81 -22.84
CA TYR A 123 -10.03 -4.06 -24.08
C TYR A 123 -8.86 -3.09 -24.28
N ALA A 124 -8.67 -2.69 -25.53
CA ALA A 124 -7.57 -1.82 -25.95
C ALA A 124 -7.66 -0.39 -25.38
N THR A 125 -8.75 -0.03 -24.70
CA THR A 125 -8.93 1.28 -24.05
C THR A 125 -9.68 1.14 -22.72
N VAL A 126 -9.38 2.02 -21.77
CA VAL A 126 -10.10 2.12 -20.49
C VAL A 126 -11.60 2.41 -20.68
N PRO A 127 -12.04 3.32 -21.58
CA PRO A 127 -13.47 3.50 -21.87
C PRO A 127 -14.16 2.21 -22.34
N ASP A 128 -13.49 1.40 -23.16
CA ASP A 128 -14.05 0.12 -23.61
C ASP A 128 -14.13 -0.88 -22.46
N ASN A 129 -13.12 -0.97 -21.60
CA ASN A 129 -13.23 -1.78 -20.38
C ASN A 129 -14.42 -1.35 -19.53
N ARG A 130 -14.61 -0.04 -19.33
CA ARG A 130 -15.74 0.50 -18.54
C ARG A 130 -17.09 0.14 -19.16
N LYS A 131 -17.21 0.27 -20.48
CA LYS A 131 -18.43 -0.10 -21.22
C LYS A 131 -18.79 -1.58 -21.07
N HIS A 132 -17.79 -2.44 -20.88
CA HIS A 132 -17.98 -3.88 -20.74
C HIS A 132 -17.90 -4.37 -19.28
N GLY A 133 -17.87 -3.46 -18.30
CA GLY A 133 -17.83 -3.81 -16.88
C GLY A 133 -16.51 -4.43 -16.40
N ILE A 134 -15.43 -4.28 -17.17
CA ILE A 134 -14.10 -4.87 -16.91
C ILE A 134 -13.19 -3.92 -16.10
N THR A 135 -13.71 -2.81 -15.56
CA THR A 135 -12.94 -1.95 -14.65
C THR A 135 -13.54 -1.89 -13.27
N TRP A 136 -12.70 -1.87 -12.23
CA TRP A 136 -13.11 -1.45 -10.89
C TRP A 136 -13.22 0.08 -10.85
N CYS A 137 -14.34 0.60 -11.31
CA CYS A 137 -14.78 1.93 -10.93
C CYS A 137 -15.29 1.82 -9.48
N VAL A 138 -14.40 1.95 -8.50
CA VAL A 138 -14.86 2.24 -7.13
C VAL A 138 -15.41 3.66 -7.17
N LEU A 139 -16.72 3.77 -7.37
CA LEU A 139 -17.46 4.98 -7.03
C LEU A 139 -17.34 5.12 -5.51
N LEU A 140 -16.36 5.91 -5.05
CA LEU A 140 -16.41 6.43 -3.68
C LEU A 140 -17.57 7.43 -3.68
N VAL A 141 -18.78 6.93 -3.41
CA VAL A 141 -19.88 7.80 -3.02
C VAL A 141 -19.48 8.35 -1.66
N ALA A 142 -18.95 9.57 -1.65
CA ALA A 142 -18.98 10.38 -0.45
C ALA A 142 -20.48 10.59 -0.16
N GLY A 143 -21.00 9.87 0.84
CA GLY A 143 -22.33 10.15 1.35
C GLY A 143 -22.39 11.58 1.89
N PRO A 144 -23.55 12.25 1.81
CA PRO A 144 -23.76 13.54 2.48
C PRO A 144 -23.58 13.43 4.01
#